data_AF-A0A7W5WW98-F1
#
_entry.id   AF-A0A7W5WW98-F1
#
_cell.length_a   1.000
_cell.length_b   1.000
_cell.length_c   1.000
_cell.angle_alpha   90.00
_cell.angle_beta   90.00
_cell.angle_gamma   90.00
#
_symmetry.space_group_name_H-M   'P 1'
#
loop_
_entity.id
_entity.type
_entity.pdbx_description
1 polymer ?
#
loop_
_entity_poly.entity_id
_entity_poly.type
_entity_poly.pdbx_seq_one_letter_code
_entity_poly.pdbx_strand_id
1 'polypeptide(L)'
;MFTRHEHSLDGMTAVWLLPVVAAEVAGASGGLLAPHLADAHHQFVVLATSYVLWAYSVPVAFGILAILILRMALHKLPHESMAASSWLALGPIGTGALGMLVLGSNAPAILAANGLGQIGAVAQGIGTIAGLLLWGFGLWWLALATLITIRYWRAGIPFNLGWWGYTFPLGVSTVATFKLGTTLQLGFFGIVGTVLTVALAAMWLLVGAKTVAGGWRGNLFVSPCIAQAN
;
A
#
# COMPACT_ATOMS: atom_id res chain seq x y z
N MET A 1 -7.34 6.23 19.74
CA MET A 1 -6.11 5.44 19.99
C MET A 1 -5.50 5.87 21.32
N PHE A 2 -4.78 6.99 21.39
CA PHE A 2 -4.02 7.39 22.59
C PHE A 2 -4.82 7.73 23.86
N THR A 3 -6.07 8.17 23.73
CA THR A 3 -6.84 8.70 24.88
C THR A 3 -7.94 7.77 25.39
N ARG A 4 -8.34 6.77 24.62
CA ARG A 4 -9.53 5.94 24.91
C ARG A 4 -9.36 4.44 24.69
N HIS A 5 -8.34 4.03 23.95
CA HIS A 5 -8.15 2.60 23.65
C HIS A 5 -6.96 2.10 24.44
N GLU A 6 -7.13 0.97 25.13
CA GLU A 6 -6.02 0.23 25.68
C GLU A 6 -5.36 -0.60 24.57
N HIS A 7 -4.03 -0.55 24.52
CA HIS A 7 -3.24 -1.24 23.53
C HIS A 7 -2.13 -2.02 24.21
N SER A 8 -1.97 -3.28 23.83
CA SER A 8 -0.88 -4.15 24.24
C SER A 8 -0.04 -4.55 23.03
N LEU A 9 1.25 -4.85 23.25
CA LEU A 9 2.17 -5.19 22.16
C LEU A 9 1.79 -6.52 21.48
N ASP A 10 1.23 -7.48 22.19
CA ASP A 10 0.78 -8.76 21.64
C ASP A 10 -0.45 -8.60 20.72
N GLY A 11 -1.34 -7.65 21.04
CA GLY A 11 -2.53 -7.29 20.26
C GLY A 11 -2.26 -6.34 19.09
N MET A 12 -1.03 -5.84 18.94
CA MET A 12 -0.65 -4.95 17.85
C MET A 12 -0.58 -5.70 16.51
N THR A 13 -1.22 -5.13 15.49
CA THR A 13 -1.35 -5.72 14.15
C THR A 13 -1.13 -4.64 13.08
N ALA A 14 -0.94 -5.07 11.83
CA ALA A 14 -0.75 -4.15 10.72
C ALA A 14 -2.00 -3.29 10.39
N VAL A 15 -3.15 -3.53 11.04
CA VAL A 15 -4.35 -2.69 10.93
C VAL A 15 -4.06 -1.24 11.38
N TRP A 16 -3.07 -1.05 12.25
CA TRP A 16 -2.64 0.29 12.69
C TRP A 16 -2.11 1.16 11.55
N LEU A 17 -1.78 0.57 10.39
CA LEU A 17 -1.35 1.31 9.20
C LEU A 17 -2.52 2.01 8.50
N LEU A 18 -3.76 1.52 8.64
CA LEU A 18 -4.91 2.02 7.86
C LEU A 18 -5.15 3.53 7.97
N PRO A 19 -5.08 4.18 9.16
CA PRO A 19 -5.30 5.62 9.28
C PRO A 19 -4.20 6.46 8.61
N VAL A 20 -3.00 5.88 8.46
CA VAL A 20 -1.80 6.60 7.98
C VAL A 20 -1.69 6.49 6.46
N VAL A 21 -1.98 5.31 5.90
CA VAL A 21 -1.91 4.99 4.46
C VAL A 21 -2.79 5.91 3.59
N ALA A 22 -3.89 6.43 4.12
CA ALA A 22 -4.77 7.31 3.33
C ALA A 22 -4.03 8.56 2.80
N ALA A 23 -3.08 9.10 3.57
CA ALA A 23 -2.36 10.32 3.19
C ALA A 23 -1.41 10.09 2.00
N GLU A 24 -0.56 9.07 2.02
CA GLU A 24 0.31 8.74 0.86
C GLU A 24 -0.49 8.35 -0.38
N VAL A 25 -1.65 7.69 -0.24
CA VAL A 25 -2.52 7.36 -1.38
C VAL A 25 -3.04 8.65 -2.00
N ALA A 26 -3.49 9.60 -1.18
CA ALA A 26 -3.89 10.92 -1.64
C ALA A 26 -2.72 11.68 -2.28
N GLY A 27 -1.51 11.61 -1.71
CA GLY A 27 -0.31 12.22 -2.28
C GLY A 27 0.10 11.63 -3.64
N ALA A 28 0.11 10.30 -3.77
CA ALA A 28 0.38 9.63 -5.05
C ALA A 28 -0.68 10.00 -6.10
N SER A 29 -1.95 10.05 -5.70
CA SER A 29 -3.07 10.46 -6.57
C SER A 29 -2.97 11.93 -6.99
N GLY A 30 -2.58 12.82 -6.07
CA GLY A 30 -2.29 14.22 -6.36
C GLY A 30 -1.14 14.37 -7.37
N GLY A 31 -0.10 13.55 -7.24
CA GLY A 31 0.97 13.46 -8.23
C GLY A 31 0.49 13.07 -9.62
N LEU A 32 -0.48 12.15 -9.74
CA LEU A 32 -1.10 11.78 -11.03
C LEU A 32 -2.00 12.89 -11.57
N LEU A 33 -2.69 13.62 -10.70
CA LEU A 33 -3.59 14.71 -11.07
C LEU A 33 -2.85 15.97 -11.50
N ALA A 34 -1.72 16.29 -10.85
CA ALA A 34 -1.03 17.57 -11.00
C ALA A 34 -0.76 17.98 -12.46
N PRO A 35 -0.26 17.11 -13.37
CA PRO A 35 -0.02 17.51 -14.77
C PRO A 35 -1.28 17.93 -15.55
N HIS A 36 -2.47 17.62 -15.04
CA HIS A 36 -3.75 17.89 -15.69
C HIS A 36 -4.44 19.16 -15.16
N LEU A 37 -3.85 19.87 -14.18
CA LEU A 37 -4.40 21.11 -13.68
C LEU A 37 -4.11 22.27 -14.64
N ALA A 38 -5.04 23.23 -14.69
CA ALA A 38 -5.10 24.26 -15.72
C ALA A 38 -3.90 25.23 -15.74
N ASP A 39 -3.36 25.58 -14.57
CA ASP A 39 -2.25 26.52 -14.46
C ASP A 39 -1.09 26.00 -13.60
N ALA A 40 0.11 26.46 -13.92
CA ALA A 40 1.36 26.01 -13.32
C ALA A 40 1.43 26.22 -11.80
N HIS A 41 0.70 27.21 -11.26
CA HIS A 41 0.69 27.48 -9.83
C HIS A 41 -0.09 26.38 -9.07
N HIS A 42 -1.29 26.02 -9.54
CA HIS A 42 -2.04 24.92 -8.94
C HIS A 42 -1.33 23.57 -9.09
N GLN A 43 -0.63 23.34 -10.21
CA GLN A 43 0.24 22.16 -10.36
C GLN A 43 1.31 22.10 -9.26
N PHE A 44 1.96 23.24 -8.97
CA PHE A 44 2.97 23.33 -7.93
C PHE A 44 2.40 23.15 -6.53
N VAL A 45 1.25 23.76 -6.22
CA VAL A 45 0.56 23.58 -4.93
C VAL A 45 0.23 22.12 -4.71
N VAL A 46 -0.38 21.44 -5.69
CA VAL A 46 -0.73 20.02 -5.55
C VAL A 46 0.51 19.13 -5.44
N LEU A 47 1.58 19.41 -6.20
CA LEU A 47 2.85 18.70 -6.07
C LEU A 47 3.43 18.84 -4.66
N ALA A 48 3.50 20.06 -4.12
CA ALA A 48 4.02 20.34 -2.79
C ALA A 48 3.18 19.68 -1.69
N THR A 49 1.84 19.83 -1.75
CA THR A 49 0.92 19.15 -0.83
C THR A 49 1.07 17.63 -0.90
N SER A 50 1.27 17.08 -2.09
CA SER A 50 1.46 15.63 -2.27
C SER A 50 2.74 15.11 -1.61
N TYR A 51 3.85 15.85 -1.68
CA TYR A 51 5.06 15.53 -0.93
C TYR A 51 4.85 15.58 0.59
N VAL A 52 4.09 16.57 1.08
CA VAL A 52 3.75 16.67 2.52
C VAL A 52 2.90 15.49 2.98
N LEU A 53 1.89 15.10 2.19
CA LEU A 53 1.05 13.93 2.49
C LEU A 53 1.85 12.63 2.49
N TRP A 54 2.78 12.48 1.54
CA TRP A 54 3.71 11.36 1.51
C TRP A 54 4.58 11.32 2.78
N ALA A 55 5.12 12.47 3.20
CA ALA A 55 5.98 12.58 4.38
C ALA A 55 5.24 12.39 5.71
N TYR A 56 3.94 12.71 5.77
CA TYR A 56 3.10 12.39 6.92
C TYR A 56 2.87 10.89 7.06
N SER A 57 2.77 10.18 5.93
CA SER A 57 2.44 8.75 5.92
C SER A 57 3.66 7.85 6.07
N VAL A 58 4.56 7.86 5.08
CA VAL A 58 5.57 6.81 4.91
C VAL A 58 6.52 6.68 6.11
N PRO A 59 7.09 7.76 6.68
CA PRO A 59 7.91 7.68 7.90
C PRO A 59 7.16 7.13 9.12
N VAL A 60 5.91 7.55 9.32
CA VAL A 60 5.06 7.05 10.43
C VAL A 60 4.74 5.58 10.24
N ALA A 61 4.43 5.18 9.00
CA ALA A 61 4.22 3.78 8.63
C ALA A 61 5.47 2.94 8.93
N PHE A 62 6.67 3.42 8.62
CA PHE A 62 7.91 2.72 8.97
C PHE A 62 8.10 2.54 10.48
N GLY A 63 7.73 3.54 11.29
CA GLY A 63 7.70 3.39 12.75
C GLY A 63 6.76 2.25 13.20
N ILE A 64 5.57 2.19 12.62
CA ILE A 64 4.60 1.11 12.90
C ILE A 64 5.16 -0.24 12.43
N LEU A 65 5.79 -0.32 11.26
CA LEU A 65 6.39 -1.55 10.73
C LEU A 65 7.53 -2.06 11.60
N ALA A 66 8.37 -1.17 12.14
CA ALA A 66 9.43 -1.55 13.06
C ALA A 66 8.85 -2.21 14.34
N ILE A 67 7.78 -1.64 14.89
CA ILE A 67 7.07 -2.22 16.04
C ILE A 67 6.42 -3.56 15.65
N LEU A 68 5.87 -3.69 14.44
CA LEU A 68 5.30 -4.94 13.94
C LEU A 68 6.36 -6.05 13.86
N ILE A 69 7.57 -5.73 13.38
CA ILE A 69 8.69 -6.68 13.36
C ILE A 69 9.05 -7.10 14.79
N LEU A 70 9.18 -6.15 15.72
CA LEU A 70 9.45 -6.45 17.13
C LEU A 70 8.37 -7.37 17.72
N ARG A 71 7.10 -7.09 17.43
CA ARG A 71 5.97 -7.91 17.86
C ARG A 71 6.05 -9.32 17.30
N MET A 72 6.38 -9.49 16.02
CA MET A 72 6.55 -10.81 15.39
C MET A 72 7.77 -11.57 15.93
N ALA A 73 8.81 -10.88 16.39
CA ALA A 73 9.98 -11.50 17.02
C ALA A 73 9.67 -12.00 18.44
N LEU A 74 8.87 -11.25 19.21
CA LEU A 74 8.57 -11.56 20.60
C LEU A 74 7.35 -12.48 20.79
N HIS A 75 6.40 -12.46 19.86
CA HIS A 75 5.14 -13.21 19.95
C HIS A 75 4.93 -14.07 18.71
N LYS A 76 4.30 -15.24 18.89
CA LYS A 76 3.88 -16.11 17.77
C LYS A 76 3.01 -15.33 16.77
N LEU A 77 3.00 -15.76 15.51
CA LEU A 77 2.20 -15.13 14.46
C LEU A 77 0.74 -14.86 14.93
N PRO A 78 0.13 -13.73 14.51
CA PRO A 78 -1.23 -13.36 14.89
C PRO A 78 -2.25 -14.47 14.63
N HIS A 79 -3.46 -14.33 15.17
CA HIS A 79 -4.54 -15.28 14.89
C HIS A 79 -4.76 -15.43 13.38
N GLU A 80 -5.14 -16.63 12.96
CA GLU A 80 -5.25 -17.03 11.55
C GLU A 80 -6.19 -16.14 10.71
N SER A 81 -7.21 -15.56 11.35
CA SER A 81 -8.11 -14.56 10.76
C SER A 81 -7.40 -13.29 10.28
N MET A 82 -6.15 -13.07 10.68
CA MET A 82 -5.34 -11.90 10.37
C MET A 82 -4.32 -12.13 9.25
N ALA A 83 -4.41 -13.23 8.49
CA ALA A 83 -3.55 -13.47 7.33
C ALA A 83 -3.50 -12.28 6.36
N ALA A 84 -4.66 -11.67 6.08
CA ALA A 84 -4.78 -10.48 5.24
C ALA A 84 -4.09 -9.24 5.82
N SER A 85 -3.97 -9.16 7.15
CA SER A 85 -3.24 -8.06 7.79
C SER A 85 -1.74 -8.10 7.46
N SER A 86 -1.16 -9.29 7.22
CA SER A 86 0.27 -9.39 6.88
C SER A 86 0.65 -8.66 5.59
N TRP A 87 -0.32 -8.47 4.69
CA TRP A 87 -0.17 -7.73 3.45
C TRP A 87 -0.31 -6.22 3.62
N LEU A 88 -0.93 -5.74 4.70
CA LEU A 88 -1.11 -4.30 4.92
C LEU A 88 0.23 -3.57 5.04
N ALA A 89 1.31 -4.28 5.43
CA ALA A 89 2.66 -3.73 5.44
C ALA A 89 3.17 -3.31 4.05
N LEU A 90 2.76 -4.03 2.99
CA LEU A 90 3.11 -3.69 1.62
C LEU A 90 2.38 -2.43 1.12
N GLY A 91 1.24 -2.06 1.72
CA GLY A 91 0.47 -0.89 1.35
C GLY A 91 1.32 0.39 1.33
N PRO A 92 1.90 0.80 2.47
CA PRO A 92 2.73 2.00 2.53
C PRO A 92 4.07 1.90 1.85
N ILE A 93 4.65 0.71 1.77
CA ILE A 93 5.91 0.54 1.04
C ILE A 93 5.67 0.70 -0.47
N GLY A 94 4.66 0.02 -1.02
CA GLY A 94 4.33 0.07 -2.43
C GLY A 94 3.75 1.41 -2.87
N THR A 95 2.83 1.98 -2.09
CA THR A 95 2.30 3.32 -2.37
C THR A 95 3.35 4.39 -2.17
N GLY A 96 4.21 4.26 -1.15
CA GLY A 96 5.35 5.14 -0.94
C GLY A 96 6.32 5.12 -2.13
N ALA A 97 6.63 3.94 -2.65
CA ALA A 97 7.44 3.78 -3.86
C ALA A 97 6.79 4.44 -5.08
N LEU A 98 5.51 4.13 -5.33
CA LEU A 98 4.74 4.72 -6.44
C LEU A 98 4.69 6.24 -6.34
N GLY A 99 4.40 6.77 -5.15
CA GLY A 99 4.31 8.21 -4.88
C GLY A 99 5.62 8.91 -5.24
N MET A 100 6.77 8.40 -4.79
CA MET A 100 8.07 8.98 -5.13
C MET A 100 8.37 8.94 -6.63
N LEU A 101 8.01 7.85 -7.31
CA LEU A 101 8.20 7.73 -8.76
C LEU A 101 7.30 8.68 -9.55
N VAL A 102 6.03 8.82 -9.16
CA VAL A 102 5.07 9.71 -9.82
C VAL A 102 5.44 11.16 -9.59
N LEU A 103 5.60 11.56 -8.32
CA LEU A 103 5.96 12.93 -7.95
C LEU A 103 7.29 13.33 -8.57
N GLY A 104 8.31 12.46 -8.47
CA GLY A 104 9.61 12.68 -9.09
C GLY A 104 9.53 12.81 -10.62
N SER A 105 8.70 12.02 -11.30
CA SER A 105 8.55 12.13 -12.76
C SER A 105 7.89 13.43 -13.23
N ASN A 106 7.00 14.01 -12.41
CA ASN A 106 6.26 15.22 -12.75
C ASN A 106 6.95 16.51 -12.26
N ALA A 107 7.83 16.39 -11.26
CA ALA A 107 8.52 17.51 -10.65
C ALA A 107 9.34 18.38 -11.63
N PRO A 108 10.10 17.85 -12.62
CA PRO A 108 10.88 18.69 -13.54
C PRO A 108 10.06 19.76 -14.27
N ALA A 109 8.95 19.35 -14.89
CA ALA A 109 8.12 20.26 -15.66
C ALA A 109 7.41 21.29 -14.77
N ILE A 110 6.81 20.82 -13.66
CA ILE A 110 6.05 21.67 -12.74
C ILE A 110 6.96 22.69 -12.06
N LEU A 111 8.14 22.26 -11.58
CA LEU A 111 9.07 23.15 -10.88
C LEU A 111 9.76 24.12 -11.85
N ALA A 112 10.08 23.70 -13.09
CA ALA A 112 10.63 24.59 -14.10
C ALA A 112 9.66 25.74 -14.44
N ALA A 113 8.36 25.45 -14.57
CA ALA A 113 7.32 26.45 -14.83
C ALA A 113 7.14 27.48 -13.68
N ASN A 114 7.67 27.17 -12.49
CA ASN A 114 7.64 28.04 -11.32
C ASN A 114 9.04 28.60 -10.95
N GLY A 115 10.00 28.59 -11.87
CA GLY A 115 11.35 29.14 -11.66
C GLY A 115 12.29 28.26 -10.84
N LEU A 116 11.93 27.01 -10.58
CA LEU A 116 12.66 26.06 -9.72
C LEU A 116 13.22 24.84 -10.51
N GLY A 117 13.56 25.03 -11.78
CA GLY A 117 13.93 23.93 -12.69
C GLY A 117 15.10 23.05 -12.19
N GLN A 118 16.10 23.63 -11.53
CA GLN A 118 17.23 22.88 -10.95
C GLN A 118 16.77 21.90 -9.85
N ILE A 119 15.80 22.31 -9.02
CA ILE A 119 15.21 21.45 -7.98
C ILE A 119 14.41 20.32 -8.63
N GLY A 120 13.76 20.57 -9.77
CA GLY A 120 13.01 19.59 -10.53
C GLY A 120 13.81 18.35 -10.95
N ALA A 121 15.01 18.55 -11.51
CA ALA A 121 15.88 17.44 -11.89
C ALA A 121 16.34 16.62 -10.67
N VAL A 122 16.67 17.30 -9.56
CA VAL A 122 17.05 16.64 -8.30
C VAL A 122 15.88 15.82 -7.74
N ALA A 123 14.68 16.38 -7.73
CA ALA A 123 13.47 15.71 -7.27
C ALA A 123 13.16 14.45 -8.09
N GLN A 124 13.38 14.46 -9.41
CA GLN A 124 13.25 13.29 -10.27
C GLN A 124 14.25 12.19 -9.91
N GLY A 125 15.52 12.57 -9.69
CA GLY A 125 16.57 11.64 -9.26
C GLY A 125 16.23 10.99 -7.92
N ILE A 126 15.88 11.81 -6.92
CA ILE A 126 15.46 11.34 -5.59
C ILE A 126 14.24 10.43 -5.71
N GLY A 127 13.23 10.82 -6.47
CA GLY A 127 12.01 10.04 -6.69
C GLY A 127 12.29 8.65 -7.26
N THR A 128 13.21 8.56 -8.22
CA THR A 128 13.62 7.31 -8.85
C THR A 128 14.36 6.40 -7.88
N ILE A 129 15.37 6.93 -7.18
CA ILE A 129 16.17 6.14 -6.23
C ILE A 129 15.32 5.70 -5.03
N ALA A 130 14.53 6.61 -4.45
CA ALA A 130 13.64 6.28 -3.34
C ALA A 130 12.60 5.22 -3.76
N GLY A 131 12.00 5.37 -4.94
CA GLY A 131 11.07 4.39 -5.50
C GLY A 131 11.68 3.00 -5.64
N LEU A 132 12.90 2.91 -6.17
CA LEU A 132 13.62 1.65 -6.32
C LEU A 132 13.98 1.00 -4.98
N LEU A 133 14.47 1.78 -4.02
CA LEU A 133 14.83 1.29 -2.68
C LEU A 133 13.59 0.78 -1.93
N LEU A 134 12.49 1.53 -1.97
CA LEU A 134 11.22 1.13 -1.36
C LEU A 134 10.64 -0.12 -2.03
N TRP A 135 10.70 -0.21 -3.36
CA TRP A 135 10.30 -1.41 -4.09
C TRP A 135 11.12 -2.64 -3.68
N GLY A 136 12.45 -2.50 -3.57
CA GLY A 136 13.35 -3.56 -3.12
C GLY A 136 13.05 -4.00 -1.68
N PHE A 137 12.82 -3.05 -0.77
CA PHE A 137 12.38 -3.36 0.59
C PHE A 137 11.02 -4.07 0.61
N GLY A 138 10.11 -3.68 -0.29
CA GLY A 138 8.81 -4.32 -0.48
C GLY A 138 8.90 -5.79 -0.86
N LEU A 139 9.93 -6.23 -1.60
CA LEU A 139 10.10 -7.65 -1.96
C LEU A 139 10.23 -8.55 -0.72
N TRP A 140 10.93 -8.08 0.31
CA TRP A 140 11.08 -8.83 1.57
C TRP A 140 9.72 -8.99 2.26
N TRP A 141 8.93 -7.92 2.36
CA TRP A 141 7.58 -7.97 2.91
C TRP A 141 6.62 -8.81 2.07
N LEU A 142 6.77 -8.79 0.74
CA LEU A 142 5.97 -9.60 -0.18
C LEU A 142 6.25 -11.08 0.01
N ALA A 143 7.51 -11.45 0.14
CA ALA A 143 7.90 -12.82 0.46
C ALA A 143 7.33 -13.26 1.81
N LEU A 144 7.46 -12.43 2.84
CA LEU A 144 6.94 -12.72 4.18
C LEU A 144 5.41 -12.90 4.18
N ALA A 145 4.67 -11.96 3.59
CA ALA A 145 3.21 -12.01 3.49
C ALA A 145 2.73 -13.23 2.69
N THR A 146 3.43 -13.58 1.61
CA THR A 146 3.13 -14.76 0.80
C THR A 146 3.33 -16.05 1.60
N LEU A 147 4.45 -16.20 2.30
CA LEU A 147 4.74 -17.38 3.13
C LEU A 147 3.73 -17.54 4.27
N ILE A 148 3.38 -16.44 4.94
CA ILE A 148 2.34 -16.40 5.98
C ILE A 148 1.01 -16.86 5.39
N THR A 149 0.63 -16.35 4.22
CA THR A 149 -0.64 -16.71 3.55
C THR A 149 -0.68 -18.18 3.17
N ILE A 150 0.40 -18.73 2.60
CA ILE A 150 0.49 -20.15 2.24
C ILE A 150 0.35 -21.03 3.48
N ARG A 151 1.04 -20.70 4.58
CA ARG A 151 0.92 -21.43 5.86
C ARG A 151 -0.52 -21.48 6.34
N TYR A 152 -1.19 -20.34 6.28
CA TYR A 152 -2.55 -20.14 6.75
C TYR A 152 -3.61 -20.79 5.85
N TRP A 153 -3.43 -20.76 4.53
CA TRP A 153 -4.27 -21.53 3.62
C TRP A 153 -4.14 -23.04 3.84
N ARG A 154 -2.93 -23.54 4.10
CA ARG A 154 -2.71 -24.96 4.46
C ARG A 154 -3.34 -25.35 5.79
N ALA A 155 -3.59 -24.40 6.69
CA ALA A 155 -4.29 -24.62 7.95
C ALA A 155 -5.83 -24.63 7.81
N GLY A 156 -6.37 -24.39 6.61
CA GLY A 156 -7.81 -24.52 6.34
C GLY A 156 -8.65 -23.32 6.77
N ILE A 157 -8.05 -22.12 6.83
CA ILE A 157 -8.74 -20.92 7.33
C ILE A 157 -9.98 -20.59 6.49
N PRO A 158 -11.13 -20.34 7.14
CA PRO A 158 -12.35 -19.97 6.44
C PRO A 158 -12.23 -18.58 5.79
N PHE A 159 -12.97 -18.41 4.71
CA PHE A 159 -13.08 -17.12 4.05
C PHE A 159 -13.75 -16.09 4.97
N ASN A 160 -13.25 -14.86 4.95
CA ASN A 160 -13.90 -13.70 5.55
C ASN A 160 -13.66 -12.47 4.67
N LEU A 161 -14.44 -11.41 4.87
CA LEU A 161 -14.33 -10.17 4.08
C LEU A 161 -12.97 -9.47 4.19
N GLY A 162 -12.19 -9.75 5.24
CA GLY A 162 -10.83 -9.25 5.40
C GLY A 162 -9.89 -9.69 4.28
N TRP A 163 -10.22 -10.73 3.50
CA TRP A 163 -9.44 -11.14 2.32
C TRP A 163 -9.33 -10.04 1.25
N TRP A 164 -10.23 -9.06 1.22
CA TRP A 164 -10.05 -7.87 0.38
C TRP A 164 -8.78 -7.07 0.71
N GLY A 165 -8.22 -7.23 1.91
CA GLY A 165 -6.94 -6.65 2.29
C GLY A 165 -5.73 -7.13 1.46
N TYR A 166 -5.86 -8.21 0.68
CA TYR A 166 -4.79 -8.68 -0.21
C TYR A 166 -4.65 -7.82 -1.47
N THR A 167 -5.75 -7.25 -1.98
CA THR A 167 -5.77 -6.69 -3.34
C THR A 167 -5.10 -5.35 -3.43
N PHE A 168 -5.31 -4.46 -2.46
CA PHE A 168 -4.72 -3.13 -2.47
C PHE A 168 -3.18 -3.17 -2.43
N PRO A 169 -2.53 -3.86 -1.47
CA PRO A 169 -1.07 -3.89 -1.40
C PRO A 169 -0.43 -4.52 -2.63
N LEU A 170 -1.00 -5.62 -3.14
CA LEU A 170 -0.53 -6.25 -4.37
C LEU A 170 -0.72 -5.34 -5.59
N GLY A 171 -1.83 -4.59 -5.66
CA GLY A 171 -2.10 -3.59 -6.67
C GLY A 171 -1.05 -2.49 -6.70
N VAL A 172 -0.77 -1.85 -5.56
CA VAL A 172 0.22 -0.76 -5.49
C VAL A 172 1.64 -1.26 -5.79
N SER A 173 2.01 -2.47 -5.34
CA SER A 173 3.29 -3.09 -5.73
C SER A 173 3.37 -3.32 -7.25
N THR A 174 2.27 -3.74 -7.88
CA THR A 174 2.20 -3.96 -9.33
C THR A 174 2.43 -2.67 -10.11
N VAL A 175 1.69 -1.60 -9.79
CA VAL A 175 1.84 -0.33 -10.52
C VAL A 175 3.18 0.35 -10.24
N ALA A 176 3.73 0.25 -9.02
CA ALA A 176 5.08 0.72 -8.72
C ALA A 176 6.13 -0.02 -9.56
N THR A 177 5.97 -1.34 -9.72
CA THR A 177 6.85 -2.17 -10.57
C THR A 177 6.82 -1.71 -12.02
N PHE A 178 5.63 -1.52 -12.61
CA PHE A 178 5.53 -1.02 -13.98
C PHE A 178 6.09 0.39 -14.12
N LYS A 179 5.85 1.28 -13.16
CA LYS A 179 6.41 2.63 -13.17
C LYS A 179 7.93 2.59 -13.16
N LEU A 180 8.56 1.74 -12.34
CA LEU A 180 10.01 1.50 -12.39
C LEU A 180 10.47 0.99 -13.76
N GLY A 181 9.72 0.09 -14.39
CA GLY A 181 10.00 -0.37 -15.74
C GLY A 181 10.06 0.77 -16.76
N THR A 182 9.11 1.70 -16.71
CA THR A 182 9.09 2.87 -17.59
C THR A 182 10.15 3.92 -17.21
N THR A 183 10.48 4.06 -15.93
CA THR A 183 11.48 5.04 -15.45
C THR A 183 12.91 4.58 -15.75
N LEU A 184 13.21 3.30 -15.52
CA LEU A 184 14.55 2.73 -15.69
C LEU A 184 14.77 2.10 -17.07
N GLN A 185 13.72 1.96 -17.89
CA GLN A 185 13.76 1.33 -19.21
C GLN A 185 14.31 -0.11 -19.17
N LEU A 186 13.95 -0.86 -18.11
CA LEU A 186 14.37 -2.25 -17.90
C LEU A 186 13.18 -3.21 -18.06
N GLY A 187 13.23 -4.05 -19.09
CA GLY A 187 12.15 -5.02 -19.41
C GLY A 187 11.86 -6.02 -18.29
N PHE A 188 12.82 -6.27 -17.40
CA PHE A 188 12.65 -7.07 -16.18
C PHE A 188 11.41 -6.66 -15.37
N PHE A 189 11.24 -5.36 -15.12
CA PHE A 189 10.10 -4.86 -14.36
C PHE A 189 8.77 -5.06 -15.09
N GLY A 190 8.76 -5.04 -16.43
CA GLY A 190 7.56 -5.35 -17.21
C GLY A 190 7.10 -6.80 -17.02
N ILE A 191 8.06 -7.75 -17.01
CA ILE A 191 7.77 -9.17 -16.75
C ILE A 191 7.24 -9.36 -15.32
N VAL A 192 7.95 -8.81 -14.33
CA VAL A 192 7.54 -8.92 -12.92
C VAL A 192 6.18 -8.26 -12.69
N GLY A 193 5.95 -7.07 -13.23
CA GLY A 193 4.65 -6.38 -13.16
C GLY A 193 3.51 -7.19 -13.77
N THR A 194 3.78 -7.89 -14.89
CA THR A 194 2.78 -8.78 -15.53
C THR A 194 2.43 -9.96 -14.62
N VAL A 195 3.44 -10.60 -14.01
CA VAL A 195 3.21 -11.70 -13.04
C VAL A 195 2.38 -11.20 -11.85
N LEU A 196 2.73 -10.05 -11.28
CA LEU A 196 1.98 -9.46 -10.16
C LEU A 196 0.54 -9.10 -10.57
N THR A 197 0.33 -8.64 -11.81
CA THR A 197 -1.01 -8.36 -12.35
C THR A 197 -1.87 -9.62 -12.45
N VAL A 198 -1.31 -10.72 -12.96
CA VAL A 198 -2.02 -12.00 -13.03
C VAL A 198 -2.37 -12.51 -11.64
N ALA A 199 -1.43 -12.42 -10.69
CA ALA A 199 -1.69 -12.79 -9.29
C ALA A 199 -2.78 -11.90 -8.66
N LEU A 200 -2.77 -10.60 -8.93
CA LEU A 200 -3.79 -9.66 -8.47
C LEU A 200 -5.18 -10.00 -9.04
N ALA A 201 -5.27 -10.24 -10.34
CA ALA A 201 -6.52 -10.60 -11.00
C ALA A 201 -7.08 -11.92 -10.44
N ALA A 202 -6.23 -12.93 -10.26
CA ALA A 202 -6.62 -14.21 -9.67
C ALA A 202 -7.14 -14.05 -8.24
N MET A 203 -6.42 -13.28 -7.39
CA MET A 203 -6.84 -13.00 -6.03
C MET A 203 -8.16 -12.23 -5.98
N TRP A 204 -8.30 -11.19 -6.82
CA TRP A 204 -9.51 -10.38 -6.90
C TRP A 204 -10.73 -11.22 -7.32
N LEU A 205 -10.58 -12.07 -8.35
CA LEU A 205 -11.65 -12.96 -8.82
C LEU A 205 -12.04 -13.99 -7.75
N LEU A 206 -11.07 -14.58 -7.05
CA LEU A 206 -11.31 -15.53 -5.98
C LEU A 206 -12.09 -14.88 -4.81
N VAL A 207 -11.63 -13.72 -4.35
CA VAL A 207 -12.26 -12.99 -3.25
C VAL A 207 -13.65 -12.51 -3.67
N GLY A 208 -13.78 -11.95 -4.87
CA GLY A 208 -15.05 -11.51 -5.44
C GLY A 208 -16.07 -12.64 -5.55
N ALA A 209 -15.69 -13.80 -6.10
CA ALA A 209 -16.56 -14.97 -6.20
C ALA A 209 -17.04 -15.45 -4.83
N LYS A 210 -16.15 -15.51 -3.82
CA LYS A 210 -16.51 -15.90 -2.46
C LYS A 210 -17.39 -14.85 -1.77
N THR A 211 -17.16 -13.56 -2.01
CA THR A 211 -18.02 -12.48 -1.52
C THR A 211 -19.42 -12.59 -2.11
N VAL A 212 -19.56 -12.80 -3.42
CA VAL A 212 -20.87 -12.98 -4.07
C VAL A 212 -21.58 -14.23 -3.54
N ALA A 213 -20.87 -15.37 -3.47
CA ALA A 213 -21.46 -16.61 -2.97
C ALA A 213 -21.89 -16.52 -1.49
N GLY A 214 -21.07 -15.90 -0.63
CA GLY A 214 -21.41 -15.70 0.78
C GLY A 214 -22.54 -14.68 0.99
N GLY A 215 -22.55 -13.62 0.19
CA GLY A 215 -23.64 -12.65 0.17
C GLY A 215 -24.97 -13.29 -0.24
N TRP A 216 -24.95 -14.12 -1.30
CA TRP A 216 -26.13 -14.85 -1.76
C TRP A 216 -26.65 -15.86 -0.72
N ARG A 217 -25.74 -16.55 -0.01
CA ARG A 217 -26.09 -17.50 1.06
C ARG A 217 -26.53 -16.85 2.36
N GLY A 218 -26.43 -15.51 2.48
CA GLY A 218 -26.80 -14.76 3.68
C GLY A 218 -25.90 -14.99 4.90
N ASN A 219 -24.76 -15.66 4.74
CA ASN A 219 -23.86 -16.02 5.85
C ASN A 219 -22.66 -15.07 5.99
N LEU A 220 -22.53 -14.09 5.09
CA LEU A 220 -21.37 -13.20 5.02
C LEU A 220 -21.54 -11.91 5.82
N PHE A 221 -22.77 -11.39 5.88
CA PHE A 221 -23.09 -10.15 6.59
C PHE A 221 -23.70 -10.49 7.95
N VAL A 222 -22.83 -10.71 8.93
CA VAL A 222 -23.26 -10.85 10.32
C VAL A 222 -23.17 -9.46 10.96
N SER A 223 -24.28 -8.97 11.50
CA SER A 223 -24.33 -7.77 12.33
C SER A 223 -24.56 -8.18 13.79
N PRO A 224 -23.50 -8.40 14.58
CA PRO A 224 -23.62 -8.81 15.99
C PRO A 224 -24.46 -7.84 16.83
N CYS A 225 -24.44 -6.55 16.47
CA CYS A 225 -25.23 -5.50 17.10
C CYS A 225 -26.75 -5.63 16.89
N ILE A 226 -27.20 -6.36 15.86
CA ILE A 226 -28.62 -6.63 15.59
C ILE A 226 -29.00 -8.02 16.14
N ALA A 227 -28.04 -8.95 16.24
CA ALA A 227 -28.25 -10.30 16.75
C ALA A 227 -28.54 -10.37 18.26
N GLN A 228 -28.20 -9.34 19.04
CA GLN A 228 -28.43 -9.28 20.49
C GLN A 228 -29.82 -8.74 20.90
N ALA A 229 -30.70 -8.45 19.94
CA ALA A 229 -32.00 -7.81 20.21
C ALA A 229 -33.16 -8.79 20.52
N ASN A 230 -32.89 -10.09 20.71
CA ASN A 230 -33.91 -11.10 21.04
C ASN A 230 -33.54 -11.90 22.29
#